data_AF-A0A067DVJ2-F1
#
_entry.id   AF-A0A067DVJ2-F1
#
_cell.length_a   1.000
_cell.length_b   1.000
_cell.length_c   1.000
_cell.angle_alpha   90.00
_cell.angle_beta   90.00
_cell.angle_gamma   90.00
#
_symmetry.space_group_name_H-M   'P 1'
#
loop_
_entity.id
_entity.type
_entity.pdbx_description
1 polymer ?
#
loop_
_entity_poly.entity_id
_entity_poly.type
_entity_poly.pdbx_seq_one_letter_code
_entity_poly.pdbx_strand_id
1 'polypeptide(L)'
;MVHADGSVIKSWDYLRQNGLQGFIDIWPIPTAVAWKLIACFGAFEAALQLLLPGKRVEGPISPTGHRPVYKANGVASYAVTLITYLSLWWFGIFNPTIVYDHLGEIYSALIFGSFIFCIFLYIKGHLAPSSTDSGSCGNIIIDFYWGMELYPRIGKNFDIKVFTNCRFGMMSWAVLAVTYCIKQYEANAKVEDSMLVNTILMLIYVTKFFLWEAGYWSTMDIAHDRVLLDMIAFNHWL
;
A
#
# COMPACT_ATOMS: atom_id res chain seq x y z
N MET A 1 2.94 10.60 -18.03
CA MET A 1 2.81 12.04 -17.73
C MET A 1 4.11 12.55 -17.13
N VAL A 2 4.86 13.35 -17.88
CA VAL A 2 5.99 14.15 -17.38
C VAL A 2 5.74 15.56 -17.89
N HIS A 3 4.77 16.26 -17.29
CA HIS A 3 4.32 17.55 -17.82
C HIS A 3 5.30 18.70 -17.53
N ALA A 4 6.27 18.50 -16.63
CA ALA A 4 7.11 19.59 -16.15
C ALA A 4 8.58 19.20 -15.84
N ASP A 5 9.05 18.00 -16.23
CA ASP A 5 10.40 17.49 -15.90
C ASP A 5 10.76 17.59 -14.40
N GLY A 6 9.76 17.42 -13.51
CA GLY A 6 9.95 17.57 -12.07
C GLY A 6 10.12 19.01 -11.57
N SER A 7 9.97 20.03 -12.42
CA SER A 7 10.05 21.43 -12.04
C SER A 7 8.75 21.93 -11.40
N VAL A 8 8.83 22.32 -10.12
CA VAL A 8 7.71 22.92 -9.37
C VAL A 8 7.24 24.22 -10.02
N ILE A 9 8.17 25.01 -10.57
CA ILE A 9 7.89 26.31 -11.19
C ILE A 9 7.07 26.13 -12.47
N LYS A 10 7.48 25.22 -13.36
CA LYS A 10 6.74 24.94 -14.60
C LYS A 10 5.34 24.40 -14.33
N SER A 11 5.19 23.51 -13.33
CA SER A 11 3.87 23.01 -12.91
C SER A 11 2.97 24.13 -12.37
N TRP A 12 3.53 25.02 -11.54
CA TRP A 12 2.80 26.16 -10.99
C TRP A 12 2.37 27.15 -12.08
N ASP A 13 3.26 27.47 -13.01
CA ASP A 13 2.97 28.38 -14.12
C ASP A 13 1.90 27.80 -15.05
N TYR A 14 1.93 26.49 -15.32
CA TYR A 14 0.92 25.80 -16.10
C TYR A 14 -0.46 25.83 -15.43
N LEU A 15 -0.53 25.54 -14.12
CA LEU A 15 -1.77 25.59 -13.34
C LEU A 15 -2.32 27.02 -13.26
N ARG A 16 -1.45 28.02 -13.14
CA ARG A 16 -1.84 29.43 -13.12
C ARG A 16 -2.42 29.89 -14.46
N GLN A 17 -1.90 29.38 -15.57
CA GLN A 17 -2.34 29.75 -16.93
C GLN A 17 -3.66 29.06 -17.32
N ASN A 18 -3.82 27.78 -16.96
CA ASN A 18 -4.96 26.96 -17.39
C ASN A 18 -6.05 26.79 -16.31
N GLY A 19 -5.84 27.29 -15.10
CA GLY A 19 -6.80 27.26 -14.01
C GLY A 19 -7.26 25.84 -13.65
N LEU A 20 -8.54 25.71 -13.30
CA LEU A 20 -9.17 24.43 -12.96
C LEU A 20 -9.15 23.41 -14.10
N GLN A 21 -9.21 23.86 -15.35
CA GLN A 21 -9.18 22.96 -16.51
C GLN A 21 -7.82 22.29 -16.65
N GLY A 22 -6.73 23.04 -16.45
CA GLY A 22 -5.37 22.48 -16.45
C GLY A 22 -5.13 21.46 -15.33
N PHE A 23 -5.81 21.61 -14.19
CA PHE A 23 -5.76 20.60 -13.12
C PHE A 23 -6.49 19.31 -13.52
N ILE A 24 -7.69 19.42 -14.11
CA ILE A 24 -8.47 18.27 -14.58
C ILE A 24 -7.72 17.52 -15.68
N ASP A 25 -7.07 18.25 -16.59
CA ASP A 25 -6.32 17.66 -17.72
C ASP A 25 -5.05 16.93 -17.25
N ILE A 26 -4.44 17.35 -16.13
CA ILE A 26 -3.31 16.65 -15.50
C ILE A 26 -3.80 15.47 -14.64
N TRP A 27 -5.02 15.53 -14.10
CA TRP A 27 -5.49 14.53 -13.15
C TRP A 27 -5.69 13.17 -13.85
N PRO A 28 -4.91 12.14 -13.49
CA PRO A 28 -5.10 10.82 -14.09
C PRO A 28 -6.46 10.25 -13.72
N ILE A 29 -7.24 9.83 -14.71
CA ILE A 29 -8.52 9.17 -14.50
C ILE A 29 -8.26 7.69 -14.20
N PRO A 30 -8.86 7.11 -13.14
CA PRO A 30 -8.72 5.68 -12.86
C PRO A 30 -9.21 4.83 -14.04
N THR A 31 -8.37 3.94 -14.56
CA THR A 31 -8.75 3.01 -15.63
C THR A 31 -9.02 1.62 -15.09
N ALA A 32 -9.74 0.80 -15.87
CA ALA A 32 -9.98 -0.61 -15.54
C ALA A 32 -8.66 -1.41 -15.44
N VAL A 33 -7.61 -1.01 -16.16
CA VAL A 33 -6.29 -1.63 -16.10
C VAL A 33 -5.65 -1.37 -14.73
N ALA A 34 -5.66 -0.12 -14.26
CA ALA A 34 -5.14 0.24 -12.94
C ALA A 34 -5.85 -0.54 -11.82
N TRP A 35 -7.19 -0.59 -11.85
CA TRP A 35 -7.98 -1.38 -10.89
C TRP A 35 -7.65 -2.87 -10.94
N LYS A 36 -7.47 -3.44 -12.13
CA LYS A 36 -7.09 -4.84 -12.30
C LYS A 36 -5.69 -5.11 -11.73
N LEU A 37 -4.72 -4.24 -11.98
CA LEU A 37 -3.36 -4.37 -11.44
C LEU A 37 -3.36 -4.33 -9.91
N ILE A 38 -4.03 -3.34 -9.33
CA ILE A 38 -4.20 -3.20 -7.87
C ILE A 38 -4.88 -4.42 -7.27
N ALA A 39 -6.00 -4.87 -7.87
CA ALA A 39 -6.76 -6.01 -7.37
C ALA A 39 -5.98 -7.32 -7.49
N CYS A 40 -5.29 -7.56 -8.61
CA CYS A 40 -4.44 -8.73 -8.78
C CYS A 40 -3.28 -8.75 -7.78
N PHE A 41 -2.60 -7.62 -7.60
CA PHE A 41 -1.51 -7.50 -6.64
C PHE A 41 -1.99 -7.68 -5.20
N GLY A 42 -3.07 -7.00 -4.82
CA GLY A 42 -3.68 -7.13 -3.49
C GLY A 42 -4.18 -8.54 -3.21
N ALA A 43 -4.80 -9.21 -4.18
CA ALA A 43 -5.24 -10.60 -4.03
C ALA A 43 -4.06 -11.57 -3.88
N PHE A 44 -2.98 -11.34 -4.63
CA PHE A 44 -1.76 -12.13 -4.52
C PHE A 44 -1.12 -11.99 -3.14
N GLU A 45 -0.94 -10.76 -2.65
CA GLU A 45 -0.39 -10.49 -1.32
C GLU A 45 -1.30 -11.04 -0.19
N ALA A 46 -2.62 -10.94 -0.36
CA ALA A 46 -3.58 -11.51 0.59
C ALA A 46 -3.48 -13.03 0.63
N ALA A 47 -3.33 -13.68 -0.53
CA ALA A 47 -3.11 -15.12 -0.63
C ALA A 47 -1.79 -15.52 0.04
N LEU A 48 -0.70 -14.78 -0.17
CA LEU A 48 0.57 -15.05 0.50
C LEU A 48 0.45 -14.90 2.02
N GLN A 49 -0.23 -13.85 2.50
CA GLN A 49 -0.43 -13.64 3.93
C GLN A 49 -1.19 -14.81 4.59
N LEU A 50 -2.20 -15.36 3.90
CA LEU A 50 -2.99 -16.48 4.42
C LEU A 50 -2.28 -17.82 4.29
N LEU A 51 -1.74 -18.12 3.11
CA LEU A 51 -1.26 -19.45 2.73
C LEU A 51 0.17 -19.73 3.23
N LEU A 52 1.08 -18.74 3.21
CA LEU A 52 2.47 -19.01 3.58
C LEU A 52 2.61 -19.31 5.08
N PRO A 53 3.32 -20.37 5.47
CA PRO A 53 3.55 -20.68 6.88
C PRO A 53 4.36 -19.56 7.55
N GLY A 54 4.06 -19.31 8.82
CA GLY A 54 4.72 -18.24 9.58
C GLY A 54 4.60 -18.51 11.07
N LYS A 55 5.52 -17.94 11.84
CA LYS A 55 5.49 -18.08 13.30
C LYS A 55 4.32 -17.28 13.85
N ARG A 56 3.59 -17.85 14.81
CA ARG A 56 2.56 -17.12 15.54
C ARG A 56 3.25 -16.16 16.51
N VAL A 57 2.85 -14.89 16.47
CA VAL A 57 3.37 -13.84 17.34
C VAL A 57 2.19 -13.09 17.94
N GLU A 58 2.29 -12.74 19.21
CA GLU A 58 1.24 -12.05 19.92
C GLU A 58 1.60 -10.57 20.03
N GLY A 59 0.69 -9.71 19.58
CA GLY A 59 0.83 -8.27 19.67
C GLY A 59 0.63 -7.72 21.09
N PRO A 60 0.71 -6.39 21.23
CA PRO A 60 0.47 -5.71 22.49
C PRO A 60 -0.98 -5.88 22.95
N ILE A 61 -1.18 -5.89 24.27
CA ILE A 61 -2.51 -5.98 24.87
C ILE A 61 -3.21 -4.64 24.71
N SER A 62 -4.42 -4.66 24.15
CA SER A 62 -5.23 -3.47 23.97
C SER A 62 -5.75 -2.94 25.32
N PRO A 63 -6.21 -1.67 25.39
CA PRO A 63 -6.80 -1.12 26.61
C PRO A 63 -8.00 -1.91 27.16
N THR A 64 -8.71 -2.66 26.30
CA THR A 64 -9.82 -3.54 26.73
C THR A 64 -9.37 -4.95 27.09
N GLY A 65 -8.06 -5.22 27.07
CA GLY A 65 -7.47 -6.52 27.41
C GLY A 65 -7.40 -7.52 26.25
N HIS A 66 -7.78 -7.12 25.03
CA HIS A 66 -7.72 -7.99 23.86
C HIS A 66 -6.28 -8.07 23.32
N ARG A 67 -5.80 -9.29 23.02
CA ARG A 67 -4.45 -9.52 22.51
C ARG A 67 -4.50 -10.05 21.07
N PRO A 68 -4.16 -9.21 20.07
CA PRO A 68 -4.18 -9.63 18.68
C PRO A 68 -3.05 -10.63 18.42
N VAL A 69 -3.41 -11.70 17.71
CA VAL A 69 -2.46 -12.70 17.24
C VAL A 69 -2.17 -12.45 15.77
N TYR A 70 -0.88 -12.43 15.43
CA TYR A 70 -0.36 -12.23 14.09
C TYR A 70 0.46 -13.44 13.63
N LYS A 71 0.66 -13.52 12.31
CA LYS A 71 1.45 -14.55 11.64
C LYS A 71 2.65 -13.88 10.98
N ALA A 72 3.85 -14.13 11.51
CA ALA A 72 5.11 -13.62 11.00
C ALA A 72 5.52 -14.43 9.77
N ASN A 73 5.08 -13.96 8.59
CA ASN A 73 5.47 -14.49 7.29
C ASN A 73 5.99 -13.42 6.33
N GLY A 74 6.30 -12.20 6.79
CA GLY A 74 6.68 -11.09 5.93
C GLY A 74 7.91 -11.33 5.09
N VAL A 75 8.96 -11.93 5.65
CA VAL A 75 10.17 -12.28 4.90
C VAL A 75 9.88 -13.29 3.79
N ALA A 76 9.06 -14.31 4.08
CA ALA A 76 8.69 -15.32 3.09
C ALA A 76 7.82 -14.72 1.99
N SER A 77 6.80 -13.91 2.36
CA SER A 77 5.97 -13.18 1.41
C SER A 77 6.84 -12.28 0.52
N TYR A 78 7.74 -11.50 1.10
CA TYR A 78 8.62 -10.58 0.37
C TYR A 78 9.51 -11.30 -0.66
N ALA A 79 10.15 -12.38 -0.24
CA ALA A 79 10.98 -13.18 -1.15
C ALA A 79 10.15 -13.78 -2.29
N VAL A 80 8.98 -14.35 -1.98
CA VAL A 80 8.09 -14.93 -2.99
C VAL A 80 7.59 -13.86 -3.95
N THR A 81 7.20 -12.68 -3.47
CA THR A 81 6.74 -11.57 -4.32
C THR A 81 7.83 -11.11 -5.27
N LEU A 82 9.05 -10.83 -4.78
CA LEU A 82 10.15 -10.38 -5.64
C LEU A 82 10.57 -11.46 -6.65
N ILE A 83 10.71 -12.71 -6.21
CA ILE A 83 11.07 -13.82 -7.11
C ILE A 83 10.01 -13.99 -8.18
N THR A 84 8.72 -13.97 -7.80
CA THR A 84 7.61 -14.10 -8.75
C THR A 84 7.61 -12.94 -9.73
N TYR A 85 7.79 -11.70 -9.25
CA TYR A 85 7.80 -10.51 -10.09
C TYR A 85 8.95 -10.53 -11.12
N LEU A 86 10.17 -10.85 -10.67
CA LEU A 86 11.34 -10.98 -11.55
C LEU A 86 11.22 -12.16 -12.50
N SER A 87 10.65 -13.28 -12.06
CA SER A 87 10.43 -14.46 -12.93
C SER A 87 9.42 -14.14 -14.02
N LEU A 88 8.31 -13.47 -13.69
CA LEU A 88 7.31 -13.06 -14.67
C LEU A 88 7.89 -12.13 -15.74
N TRP A 89 8.79 -11.23 -15.35
CA TRP A 89 9.55 -10.41 -16.29
C TRP A 89 10.52 -11.23 -17.14
N TRP A 90 11.32 -12.11 -16.51
CA TRP A 90 12.32 -12.93 -17.20
C TRP A 90 11.71 -13.88 -18.25
N PHE A 91 10.55 -14.46 -17.94
CA PHE A 91 9.81 -15.32 -18.88
C PHE A 91 8.97 -14.53 -19.89
N GLY A 92 8.96 -13.19 -19.82
CA GLY A 92 8.18 -12.34 -20.73
C GLY A 92 6.67 -12.49 -20.60
N ILE A 93 6.19 -13.08 -19.50
CA ILE A 93 4.75 -13.30 -19.25
C ILE A 93 4.06 -11.98 -18.88
N PHE A 94 4.77 -11.12 -18.18
CA PHE A 94 4.28 -9.80 -17.76
C PHE A 94 5.39 -8.77 -17.97
N ASN A 95 5.07 -7.65 -18.62
CA ASN A 95 6.01 -6.54 -18.70
C ASN A 95 5.78 -5.58 -17.51
N PRO A 96 6.74 -5.46 -16.57
CA PRO A 96 6.69 -4.52 -15.45
C PRO A 96 6.42 -3.07 -15.86
N THR A 97 6.82 -2.67 -17.06
CA THR A 97 6.70 -1.27 -17.52
C THR A 97 5.26 -0.80 -17.64
N ILE A 98 4.29 -1.70 -17.77
CA ILE A 98 2.87 -1.36 -17.72
C ILE A 98 2.48 -0.67 -16.41
N VAL A 99 3.12 -1.05 -15.29
CA VAL A 99 2.89 -0.44 -13.98
C VAL A 99 3.41 0.99 -13.96
N TYR A 100 4.55 1.25 -14.61
CA TYR A 100 5.09 2.60 -14.73
C TYR A 100 4.23 3.48 -15.66
N ASP A 101 3.79 2.93 -16.79
CA ASP A 101 3.05 3.69 -17.79
C ASP A 101 1.67 4.11 -17.28
N HIS A 102 1.04 3.25 -16.47
CA HIS A 102 -0.24 3.52 -15.80
C HIS A 102 -0.10 4.02 -14.36
N LEU A 103 1.09 4.43 -13.92
CA LEU A 103 1.36 4.80 -12.53
C LEU A 103 0.43 5.92 -12.02
N GLY A 104 0.19 6.94 -12.84
CA GLY A 104 -0.74 8.03 -12.49
C GLY A 104 -2.17 7.51 -12.26
N GLU A 105 -2.64 6.62 -13.14
CA GLU A 105 -3.97 6.02 -13.03
C GLU A 105 -4.08 5.11 -11.80
N ILE A 106 -3.00 4.40 -11.46
CA ILE A 106 -2.88 3.60 -10.24
C ILE A 106 -3.00 4.49 -9.00
N TYR A 107 -2.28 5.61 -8.93
CA TYR A 107 -2.38 6.54 -7.80
C TYR A 107 -3.80 7.09 -7.63
N SER A 108 -4.43 7.51 -8.73
CA SER A 108 -5.81 7.97 -8.71
C SER A 108 -6.75 6.87 -8.22
N ALA A 109 -6.62 5.66 -8.78
CA ALA A 109 -7.41 4.50 -8.37
C ALA A 109 -7.21 4.14 -6.88
N LEU A 110 -5.98 4.24 -6.37
CA LEU A 110 -5.68 4.02 -4.95
C LEU A 110 -6.33 5.06 -4.06
N ILE A 111 -6.31 6.34 -4.45
CA ILE A 111 -6.98 7.42 -3.71
C ILE A 111 -8.48 7.13 -3.62
N PHE A 112 -9.16 6.94 -4.76
CA PHE A 112 -10.58 6.62 -4.77
C PHE A 112 -10.89 5.31 -4.04
N GLY A 113 -10.03 4.30 -4.22
CA GLY A 113 -10.13 3.01 -3.55
C GLY A 113 -10.00 3.11 -2.04
N SER A 114 -9.12 3.98 -1.52
CA SER A 114 -9.00 4.21 -0.08
C SER A 114 -10.27 4.83 0.50
N PHE A 115 -10.89 5.79 -0.17
CA PHE A 115 -12.17 6.34 0.29
C PHE A 115 -13.27 5.28 0.35
N ILE A 116 -13.38 4.46 -0.70
CA ILE A 116 -14.35 3.34 -0.73
C ILE A 116 -14.04 2.34 0.40
N PHE A 117 -12.77 2.04 0.62
CA PHE A 117 -12.34 1.11 1.66
C PHE A 117 -12.59 1.65 3.07
N CYS A 118 -12.36 2.93 3.31
CA CYS A 118 -12.69 3.61 4.57
C CYS A 118 -14.20 3.54 4.85
N ILE A 119 -15.04 3.81 3.84
CA ILE A 119 -16.51 3.66 3.97
C ILE A 119 -16.88 2.20 4.32
N PHE A 120 -16.24 1.23 3.66
CA PHE A 120 -16.46 -0.19 3.95
C PHE A 120 -16.08 -0.53 5.41
N LEU A 121 -14.92 -0.06 5.89
CA LEU A 121 -14.49 -0.27 7.28
C LEU A 121 -15.42 0.41 8.29
N TYR A 122 -15.92 1.60 7.97
CA TYR A 122 -16.89 2.30 8.80
C TYR A 122 -18.19 1.49 8.93
N ILE A 123 -18.75 1.03 7.81
CA ILE A 123 -19.96 0.19 7.79
C ILE A 123 -19.72 -1.11 8.55
N LYS A 124 -18.57 -1.76 8.34
CA LYS A 124 -18.17 -2.98 9.04
C LYS A 124 -18.10 -2.76 10.55
N GLY A 125 -17.51 -1.66 11.00
CA GLY A 125 -17.41 -1.33 12.42
C GLY A 125 -18.77 -1.16 13.11
N HIS A 126 -19.80 -0.73 12.37
CA HIS A 126 -21.17 -0.63 12.88
C HIS A 126 -21.93 -1.97 12.86
N LEU A 127 -21.77 -2.76 11.79
CA LEU A 127 -22.58 -3.97 11.58
C LEU A 127 -21.99 -5.24 12.20
N ALA A 128 -20.66 -5.36 12.23
CA ALA A 128 -19.96 -6.57 12.64
C ALA A 128 -18.60 -6.24 13.27
N PRO A 129 -18.58 -5.63 14.47
CA PRO A 129 -17.33 -5.29 15.16
C PRO A 129 -16.53 -6.57 15.48
N SER A 130 -15.24 -6.56 15.13
CA SER A 130 -14.38 -7.75 15.31
C SER A 130 -13.94 -7.97 16.76
N SER A 131 -14.04 -6.95 17.61
CA SER A 131 -13.63 -7.00 19.02
C SER A 131 -14.35 -5.93 19.85
N THR A 132 -14.23 -6.03 21.17
CA THR A 132 -14.72 -5.03 22.14
C THR A 132 -13.98 -3.70 22.07
N ASP A 133 -12.88 -3.61 21.32
CA ASP A 133 -12.15 -2.37 21.02
C ASP A 133 -12.84 -1.51 19.93
N SER A 134 -14.11 -1.80 19.62
CA SER A 134 -14.93 -0.96 18.74
C SER A 134 -15.69 0.09 19.55
N GLY A 135 -15.66 1.36 19.13
CA GLY A 135 -16.44 2.40 19.78
C GLY A 135 -16.70 3.62 18.91
N SER A 136 -17.93 4.13 18.97
CA SER A 136 -18.38 5.35 18.28
C SER A 136 -18.47 6.51 19.28
N CYS A 137 -18.09 7.70 18.86
CA CYS A 137 -18.26 8.95 19.60
C CYS A 137 -19.63 9.63 19.34
N GLY A 138 -20.48 9.03 18.49
CA GLY A 138 -21.81 9.55 18.13
C GLY A 138 -21.81 10.62 17.04
N ASN A 139 -20.64 11.03 16.54
CA ASN A 139 -20.51 11.94 15.40
C ASN A 139 -19.90 11.20 14.20
N ILE A 140 -20.68 11.09 13.13
CA ILE A 140 -20.32 10.38 11.89
C ILE A 140 -18.99 10.88 11.31
N ILE A 141 -18.71 12.18 11.35
CA ILE A 141 -17.49 12.76 10.76
C ILE A 141 -16.26 12.34 11.58
N ILE A 142 -16.36 12.36 12.90
CA ILE A 142 -15.24 12.01 13.80
C ILE A 142 -15.03 10.50 13.82
N ASP A 143 -16.10 9.71 13.80
CA ASP A 143 -16.02 8.25 13.68
C ASP A 143 -15.46 7.81 12.34
N PHE A 144 -15.74 8.55 11.26
CA PHE A 144 -15.10 8.35 9.98
C PHE A 144 -13.64 8.80 9.99
N TYR A 145 -13.29 9.86 10.71
CA TYR A 145 -11.91 10.35 10.78
C TYR A 145 -11.01 9.41 11.60
N TRP A 146 -11.40 9.05 12.82
CA TRP A 146 -10.61 8.17 13.69
C TRP A 146 -10.77 6.70 13.34
N GLY A 147 -11.95 6.28 12.92
CA GLY A 147 -12.27 4.88 12.73
C GLY A 147 -12.85 4.23 13.98
N MET A 148 -13.66 3.21 13.72
CA MET A 148 -14.50 2.56 14.71
C MET A 148 -13.78 1.42 15.44
N GLU A 149 -12.97 0.63 14.72
CA GLU A 149 -12.29 -0.57 15.23
C GLU A 149 -10.77 -0.34 15.35
N LEU A 150 -10.18 -0.77 16.48
CA LEU A 150 -8.73 -0.79 16.68
C LEU A 150 -8.03 -1.88 15.85
N TYR A 151 -8.63 -3.07 15.75
CA TYR A 151 -8.10 -4.21 14.97
C TYR A 151 -9.17 -4.78 14.04
N PRO A 152 -9.48 -4.12 12.93
CA PRO A 152 -10.47 -4.62 11.99
C PRO A 152 -9.94 -5.88 11.31
N ARG A 153 -10.63 -6.99 11.55
CA ARG A 153 -10.30 -8.29 10.96
C ARG A 153 -11.37 -8.74 9.98
N ILE A 154 -10.94 -9.36 8.89
CA ILE A 154 -11.83 -10.09 7.98
C ILE A 154 -11.73 -11.58 8.34
N GLY A 155 -12.78 -12.11 8.96
CA GLY A 155 -12.73 -13.45 9.56
C GLY A 155 -11.78 -13.53 10.75
N LYS A 156 -11.19 -14.72 11.00
CA LYS A 156 -10.38 -14.97 12.21
C LYS A 156 -8.89 -14.63 12.04
N ASN A 157 -8.37 -14.72 10.82
CA ASN A 157 -6.93 -14.77 10.57
C ASN A 157 -6.39 -13.60 9.72
N PHE A 158 -7.26 -12.74 9.18
CA PHE A 158 -6.85 -11.65 8.29
C PHE A 158 -7.01 -10.30 9.00
N ASP A 159 -5.88 -9.70 9.35
CA ASP A 159 -5.83 -8.38 9.94
C ASP A 159 -5.59 -7.33 8.85
N ILE A 160 -6.50 -6.36 8.77
CA ILE A 160 -6.51 -5.39 7.67
C ILE A 160 -5.33 -4.42 7.81
N LYS A 161 -4.96 -3.99 9.02
CA LYS A 161 -3.83 -3.06 9.22
C LYS A 161 -2.52 -3.65 8.73
N VAL A 162 -2.28 -4.89 9.15
CA VAL A 162 -1.06 -5.61 8.76
C VAL A 162 -1.04 -5.84 7.26
N PHE A 163 -2.20 -6.19 6.67
CA PHE A 163 -2.30 -6.32 5.23
C PHE A 163 -1.98 -5.01 4.50
N THR A 164 -2.62 -3.91 4.86
CA THR A 164 -2.49 -2.64 4.12
C THR A 164 -1.11 -2.04 4.27
N ASN A 165 -0.56 -2.00 5.50
CA ASN A 165 0.73 -1.37 5.75
C ASN A 165 1.89 -2.27 5.31
N CYS A 166 1.89 -3.53 5.75
CA CYS A 166 3.04 -4.41 5.56
C CYS A 166 3.00 -5.19 4.24
N ARG A 167 1.84 -5.70 3.82
CA ARG A 167 1.74 -6.58 2.65
C ARG A 167 1.44 -5.81 1.37
N PHE A 168 0.51 -4.86 1.41
CA PHE A 168 0.15 -4.11 0.23
C PHE A 168 1.12 -2.93 0.02
N GLY A 169 1.28 -2.07 1.03
CA GLY A 169 2.11 -0.87 0.95
C GLY A 169 3.60 -1.14 0.81
N MET A 170 4.22 -1.71 1.84
CA MET A 170 5.68 -1.94 1.86
C MET A 170 6.18 -2.88 0.74
N MET A 171 5.38 -3.88 0.32
CA MET A 171 5.74 -4.72 -0.83
C MET A 171 5.63 -3.95 -2.15
N SER A 172 4.57 -3.17 -2.34
CA SER A 172 4.43 -2.31 -3.53
C SER A 172 5.63 -1.39 -3.68
N TRP A 173 6.16 -0.84 -2.57
CA TRP A 173 7.32 0.04 -2.61
C TRP A 173 8.56 -0.65 -3.17
N ALA A 174 8.83 -1.89 -2.76
CA ALA A 174 9.95 -2.67 -3.30
C ALA A 174 9.73 -3.07 -4.76
N VAL A 175 8.51 -3.46 -5.14
CA VAL A 175 8.16 -3.80 -6.52
C VAL A 175 8.34 -2.59 -7.44
N LEU A 176 7.83 -1.41 -7.04
CA LEU A 176 7.97 -0.17 -7.79
C LEU A 176 9.45 0.23 -7.99
N ALA A 177 10.29 0.08 -6.95
CA ALA A 177 11.71 0.36 -7.05
C ALA A 177 12.41 -0.51 -8.12
N VAL A 178 11.99 -1.77 -8.27
CA VAL A 178 12.46 -2.67 -9.33
C VAL A 178 11.87 -2.28 -10.69
N THR A 179 10.58 -1.95 -10.75
CA THR A 179 9.90 -1.49 -11.96
C THR A 179 10.57 -0.28 -12.59
N TYR A 180 10.95 0.71 -11.78
CA TYR A 180 11.64 1.91 -12.26
C TYR A 180 13.01 1.60 -12.87
N CYS A 181 13.75 0.66 -12.27
CA CYS A 181 15.01 0.18 -12.80
C CYS A 181 14.82 -0.53 -14.17
N ILE A 182 13.82 -1.42 -14.27
CA ILE A 182 13.50 -2.12 -15.52
C ILE A 182 13.04 -1.14 -16.61
N LYS A 183 12.19 -0.16 -16.28
CA LYS A 183 11.74 0.85 -17.26
C LYS A 183 12.89 1.68 -17.77
N GLN A 184 13.81 2.09 -16.90
CA GLN A 184 14.99 2.85 -17.32
C GLN A 184 15.90 2.01 -18.24
N TYR A 185 16.07 0.73 -17.93
CA TYR A 185 16.81 -0.19 -18.79
C TYR A 185 16.16 -0.32 -20.18
N GLU A 186 14.84 -0.48 -20.27
CA GLU A 186 14.13 -0.55 -21.56
C GLU A 186 14.22 0.76 -22.35
N ALA A 187 14.14 1.91 -21.69
CA ALA A 187 14.14 3.22 -22.36
C ALA A 187 15.54 3.63 -22.86
N ASN A 188 16.58 3.40 -22.06
CA ASN A 188 17.92 3.93 -22.30
C ASN A 188 18.94 2.84 -22.68
N ALA A 189 18.54 1.57 -22.73
CA ALA A 189 19.41 0.38 -22.88
C ALA A 189 20.54 0.29 -21.83
N LYS A 190 20.48 1.13 -20.79
CA LYS A 190 21.44 1.25 -19.71
C LYS A 190 20.71 1.75 -18.46
N VAL A 191 21.06 1.18 -17.31
CA VAL A 191 20.64 1.71 -16.01
C VAL A 191 21.70 2.68 -15.51
N GLU A 192 21.28 3.85 -15.05
CA GLU A 192 22.20 4.83 -14.46
C GLU A 192 22.63 4.38 -13.05
N ASP A 193 23.88 4.67 -12.68
CA ASP A 193 24.44 4.27 -11.38
C ASP A 193 23.61 4.84 -10.22
N SER A 194 23.07 6.06 -10.39
CA SER A 194 22.19 6.71 -9.41
C SER A 194 20.89 5.94 -9.19
N MET A 195 20.30 5.37 -10.24
CA MET A 195 19.08 4.57 -10.14
C MET A 195 19.37 3.24 -9.44
N LEU A 196 20.49 2.57 -9.78
CA LEU A 196 20.89 1.33 -9.12
C LEU A 196 21.10 1.54 -7.62
N VAL A 197 21.83 2.59 -7.24
CA VAL A 197 22.06 2.90 -5.82
C VAL A 197 20.74 3.16 -5.11
N ASN A 198 19.84 3.94 -5.72
CA ASN A 198 18.51 4.21 -5.14
C ASN A 198 17.70 2.92 -4.94
N THR A 199 17.56 2.10 -5.98
CA THR A 199 16.82 0.83 -5.91
C THR A 199 17.42 -0.11 -4.87
N ILE A 200 18.75 -0.24 -4.81
CA ILE A 200 19.43 -1.09 -3.81
C ILE A 200 19.16 -0.59 -2.39
N LEU A 201 19.28 0.72 -2.13
CA LEU A 201 19.01 1.29 -0.81
C LEU A 201 17.55 1.08 -0.38
N MET A 202 16.61 1.25 -1.30
CA MET A 202 15.19 0.99 -1.04
C MET A 202 14.94 -0.49 -0.71
N LEU A 203 15.53 -1.42 -1.48
CA LEU A 203 15.40 -2.85 -1.21
C LEU A 203 16.03 -3.25 0.13
N ILE A 204 17.20 -2.70 0.48
CA ILE A 204 17.83 -2.94 1.79
C ILE A 204 16.92 -2.43 2.92
N TYR A 205 16.35 -1.24 2.77
CA TYR A 205 15.43 -0.66 3.75
C TYR A 205 14.20 -1.55 3.95
N VAL A 206 13.52 -1.93 2.87
CA VAL A 206 12.31 -2.78 2.93
C VAL A 206 12.65 -4.18 3.46
N THR A 207 13.79 -4.74 3.08
CA THR A 207 14.26 -6.03 3.61
C THR A 207 14.45 -5.96 5.13
N LYS A 208 15.11 -4.89 5.61
CA LYS A 208 15.30 -4.67 7.06
C LYS A 208 13.97 -4.55 7.79
N PHE A 209 12.99 -3.86 7.20
CA PHE A 209 11.64 -3.77 7.76
C PHE A 209 11.01 -5.16 7.93
N PHE A 210 11.05 -6.03 6.91
CA PHE A 210 10.47 -7.37 7.02
C PHE A 210 11.22 -8.31 7.98
N LEU A 211 12.54 -8.14 8.12
CA LEU A 211 13.31 -8.87 9.13
C LEU A 211 12.89 -8.49 10.57
N TRP A 212 12.49 -7.23 10.78
CA TRP A 212 12.02 -6.71 12.07
C TRP A 212 10.49 -6.55 12.14
N GLU A 213 9.74 -7.26 11.29
CA GLU A 213 8.28 -7.13 11.19
C GLU A 213 7.56 -7.30 12.54
N ALA A 214 8.02 -8.23 13.38
CA ALA A 214 7.41 -8.48 14.68
C ALA A 214 7.49 -7.28 15.63
N GLY A 215 8.53 -6.46 15.51
CA GLY A 215 8.68 -5.24 16.29
C GLY A 215 7.75 -4.12 15.80
N TYR A 216 7.44 -4.09 14.50
CA TYR A 216 6.50 -3.12 13.93
C TYR A 216 5.09 -3.26 14.54
N TRP A 217 4.66 -4.46 14.93
CA TRP A 217 3.34 -4.62 15.58
C TRP A 217 3.22 -3.99 16.96
N SER A 218 4.34 -3.54 17.54
CA SER A 218 4.36 -2.81 18.82
C SER A 218 4.43 -1.29 18.63
N THR A 219 4.40 -0.79 17.39
CA THR A 219 4.40 0.66 17.11
C THR A 219 3.02 1.27 17.33
N MET A 220 2.98 2.60 17.36
CA MET A 220 1.76 3.39 17.61
C MET A 220 0.64 3.07 16.60
N ASP A 221 0.97 3.03 15.30
CA ASP A 221 0.04 2.76 14.20
C ASP A 221 -0.74 1.43 14.41
N ILE A 222 -0.05 0.39 14.90
CA ILE A 222 -0.66 -0.91 15.12
C ILE A 222 -1.35 -0.97 16.49
N ALA A 223 -0.67 -0.50 17.54
CA ALA A 223 -1.06 -0.74 18.92
C ALA A 223 -2.13 0.23 19.45
N HIS A 224 -2.14 1.48 18.96
CA HIS A 224 -2.93 2.57 19.54
C HIS A 224 -3.86 3.25 18.55
N ASP A 225 -3.45 3.43 17.28
CA ASP A 225 -4.25 4.16 16.31
C ASP A 225 -5.36 3.32 15.69
N ARG A 226 -6.46 3.94 15.28
CA ARG A 226 -7.61 3.27 14.64
C ARG A 226 -7.58 3.47 13.13
N VAL A 227 -8.18 2.54 12.38
CA VAL A 227 -7.75 2.23 11.00
C VAL A 227 -8.16 3.21 9.90
N LEU A 228 -8.97 4.23 10.13
CA LEU A 228 -9.54 4.94 8.97
C LEU A 228 -8.58 5.92 8.29
N LEU A 229 -7.99 6.89 9.00
CA LEU A 229 -7.17 7.92 8.33
C LEU A 229 -5.75 7.45 7.97
N ASP A 230 -5.17 6.56 8.77
CA ASP A 230 -3.83 6.02 8.50
C ASP A 230 -3.76 5.31 7.15
N MET A 231 -4.89 4.73 6.71
CA MET A 231 -4.99 4.12 5.39
C MET A 231 -5.00 5.13 4.24
N ILE A 232 -5.57 6.31 4.46
CA ILE A 232 -5.50 7.42 3.48
C ILE A 232 -4.09 8.02 3.50
N ALA A 233 -3.46 8.13 4.68
CA ALA A 233 -2.07 8.55 4.81
C ALA A 233 -1.09 7.56 4.17
N PHE A 234 -1.38 6.26 4.12
CA PHE A 234 -0.51 5.27 3.47
C PHE A 234 -0.44 5.45 1.95
N ASN A 235 -1.52 5.92 1.32
CA ASN A 235 -1.48 6.32 -0.09
C ASN A 235 -0.59 7.55 -0.36
N HIS A 236 -0.25 8.34 0.65
CA HIS A 236 0.73 9.43 0.51
C HIS A 236 2.19 8.93 0.49
N TRP A 237 2.45 7.69 0.90
CA TRP A 237 3.80 7.11 0.96
C TRP A 237 4.14 6.19 -0.24
N LEU A 238 3.16 5.88 -1.09
CA LEU A 238 3.35 5.22 -2.40
C LEU A 238 3.56 6.27 -3.49
#